data_AF-A0A7Y5G2G5-F1
#
_entry.id   AF-A0A7Y5G2G5-F1
#
_cell.length_a   1.000
_cell.length_b   1.000
_cell.length_c   1.000
_cell.angle_alpha   90.00
_cell.angle_beta   90.00
_cell.angle_gamma   90.00
#
_symmetry.space_group_name_H-M   'P 1'
#
loop_
_entity.id
_entity.type
_entity.pdbx_description
1 polymer ?
#
loop_
_entity_poly.entity_id
_entity_poly.type
_entity_poly.pdbx_seq_one_letter_code
_entity_poly.pdbx_strand_id
1 'polypeptide(L)'
;MARPVSRSHFDARVDRVRKRLGIHEIRHSGSVGLKCALIAAGECEVYIHPSSKVNMWDSCGPAAILTAAGGVMTDLRGEPLNYTAVEVRHRQGLVATHGRLHEQVIQAILNEHVTVE
;
A
#
# COMPACT_ATOMS: atom_id res chain seq x y z
N MET A 1 -1.70 -11.33 -11.63
CA MET A 1 -2.82 -10.72 -12.39
C MET A 1 -3.40 -9.70 -11.43
N ALA A 2 -2.79 -8.52 -11.37
CA ALA A 2 -2.76 -7.66 -10.18
C ALA A 2 -4.14 -7.22 -9.67
N ARG A 3 -4.44 -7.54 -8.41
CA ARG A 3 -5.68 -7.22 -7.68
C ARG A 3 -5.42 -6.29 -6.49
N PRO A 4 -5.92 -5.05 -6.46
CA PRO A 4 -5.69 -4.10 -5.40
C PRO A 4 -6.87 -4.05 -4.42
N VAL A 5 -6.59 -3.67 -3.17
CA VAL A 5 -7.63 -3.35 -2.20
C VAL A 5 -7.47 -1.90 -1.73
N SER A 6 -8.44 -1.04 -1.97
CA SER A 6 -8.44 0.33 -1.47
C SER A 6 -9.86 0.88 -1.35
N ARG A 7 -10.13 1.59 -0.24
CA ARG A 7 -11.30 2.43 -0.04
C ARG A 7 -10.78 3.77 0.48
N SER A 8 -10.83 4.79 -0.38
CA SER A 8 -10.83 6.23 -0.09
C SER A 8 -10.75 6.98 -1.42
N HIS A 9 -11.41 8.16 -1.51
CA HIS A 9 -11.53 9.08 -2.65
C HIS A 9 -10.79 8.70 -3.93
N PHE A 10 -11.52 8.65 -5.07
CA PHE A 10 -10.95 8.47 -6.40
C PHE A 10 -9.79 9.46 -6.63
N ASP A 11 -8.58 9.01 -6.32
CA ASP A 11 -7.36 9.74 -6.62
C ASP A 11 -7.00 9.37 -8.05
N ALA A 12 -7.18 10.34 -8.95
CA ALA A 12 -6.86 10.19 -10.36
C ALA A 12 -5.41 9.73 -10.59
N ARG A 13 -4.50 9.98 -9.64
CA ARG A 13 -3.10 9.51 -9.68
C ARG A 13 -3.02 8.02 -9.38
N VAL A 14 -3.69 7.55 -8.33
CA VAL A 14 -3.79 6.11 -8.01
C VAL A 14 -4.46 5.35 -9.15
N ASP A 15 -5.46 5.93 -9.82
CA ASP A 15 -6.09 5.31 -11.00
C ASP A 15 -5.14 5.21 -12.20
N ARG A 16 -4.21 6.17 -12.38
CA ARG A 16 -3.17 6.07 -13.40
C ARG A 16 -2.13 5.00 -13.06
N VAL A 17 -1.69 4.93 -11.81
CA VAL A 17 -0.82 3.85 -11.32
C VAL A 17 -1.50 2.49 -11.56
N ARG A 18 -2.79 2.37 -11.23
CA ARG A 18 -3.62 1.19 -11.48
C ARG A 18 -3.58 0.79 -12.96
N LYS A 19 -3.90 1.72 -13.86
CA LYS A 19 -3.90 1.49 -15.31
C LYS A 19 -2.52 1.06 -15.83
N ARG A 20 -1.45 1.71 -15.37
CA ARG A 20 -0.07 1.41 -15.77
C ARG A 20 0.40 0.03 -15.31
N LEU A 21 -0.04 -0.39 -14.12
CA LEU A 21 0.26 -1.72 -13.58
C LEU A 21 -0.62 -2.83 -14.16
N GLY A 22 -1.54 -2.52 -15.09
CA GLY A 22 -2.46 -3.51 -15.65
C GLY A 22 -3.42 -4.07 -14.60
N ILE A 23 -3.80 -3.25 -13.63
CA ILE A 23 -4.70 -3.65 -12.56
C ILE A 23 -6.16 -3.46 -13.01
N HIS A 24 -6.92 -4.55 -13.01
CA HIS A 24 -8.26 -4.60 -13.62
C HIS A 24 -9.42 -4.71 -12.62
N GLU A 25 -9.16 -5.26 -11.42
CA GLU A 25 -10.15 -5.35 -10.35
C GLU A 25 -9.83 -4.29 -9.28
N ILE A 26 -10.80 -3.88 -8.47
CA ILE A 26 -10.57 -3.11 -7.25
C ILE A 26 -11.49 -3.67 -6.17
N ARG A 27 -10.94 -4.05 -5.02
CA ARG A 27 -11.74 -4.41 -3.85
C ARG A 27 -11.76 -3.25 -2.86
N HIS A 28 -12.94 -2.89 -2.37
CA HIS A 28 -13.07 -1.85 -1.36
C HIS A 28 -13.04 -2.46 0.04
N SER A 29 -12.13 -1.99 0.90
CA SER A 29 -12.06 -2.38 2.31
C SER A 29 -11.59 -1.24 3.21
N GLY A 30 -12.26 -1.08 4.34
CA GLY A 30 -12.00 -0.03 5.33
C GLY A 30 -10.88 -0.34 6.33
N SER A 31 -10.36 -1.56 6.37
CA SER A 31 -9.36 -1.98 7.38
C SER A 31 -7.98 -2.19 6.75
N VAL A 32 -6.95 -1.54 7.29
CA VAL A 32 -5.54 -1.75 6.89
C VAL A 32 -5.16 -3.22 7.08
N GLY A 33 -5.51 -3.80 8.23
CA GLY A 33 -5.25 -5.20 8.52
C GLY A 33 -5.89 -6.17 7.53
N LEU A 34 -7.17 -5.98 7.20
CA LEU A 34 -7.85 -6.83 6.22
C LEU A 34 -7.20 -6.72 4.83
N LYS A 35 -6.78 -5.52 4.40
CA LYS A 35 -6.10 -5.33 3.12
C LYS A 35 -4.76 -6.06 3.06
N CYS A 36 -3.99 -6.02 4.14
CA CYS A 36 -2.72 -6.75 4.22
C CYS A 36 -2.94 -8.26 4.29
N ALA A 37 -3.96 -8.71 5.02
CA ALA A 37 -4.32 -10.13 5.11
C ALA A 37 -4.73 -10.71 3.74
N LEU A 38 -5.49 -9.95 2.94
CA LEU A 38 -5.84 -10.36 1.58
C LEU A 38 -4.61 -10.49 0.67
N ILE A 39 -3.59 -9.65 0.87
CA ILE A 39 -2.32 -9.77 0.15
C ILE A 39 -1.53 -10.99 0.63
N ALA A 40 -1.44 -11.18 1.94
CA ALA A 40 -0.77 -12.34 2.54
C ALA A 40 -1.43 -13.67 2.13
N ALA A 41 -2.76 -13.68 1.94
CA ALA A 41 -3.51 -14.83 1.45
C ALA A 41 -3.41 -15.04 -0.09
N GLY A 42 -2.74 -14.14 -0.82
CA GLY A 42 -2.63 -14.20 -2.27
C GLY A 42 -3.91 -13.84 -3.02
N GLU A 43 -4.93 -13.33 -2.33
CA GLU A 43 -6.17 -12.87 -2.95
C GLU A 43 -6.02 -11.50 -3.62
N CYS A 44 -5.06 -10.71 -3.14
CA CYS A 44 -4.72 -9.40 -3.67
C CYS A 44 -3.20 -9.25 -3.78
N GLU A 45 -2.76 -8.31 -4.61
CA GLU A 45 -1.35 -8.10 -4.94
C GLU A 45 -0.82 -6.75 -4.45
N VAL A 46 -1.70 -5.74 -4.30
CA VAL A 46 -1.31 -4.35 -3.99
C VAL A 46 -2.33 -3.65 -3.07
N TYR A 47 -1.84 -2.83 -2.16
CA TYR A 47 -2.63 -1.85 -1.42
C TYR A 47 -1.85 -0.54 -1.39
N ILE A 48 -2.46 0.53 -1.92
CA ILE A 48 -1.88 1.88 -1.93
C ILE A 48 -2.79 2.80 -1.13
N HIS A 49 -2.20 3.59 -0.24
CA HIS A 49 -2.89 4.57 0.58
C HIS A 49 -2.13 5.91 0.57
N PRO A 50 -2.48 6.83 -0.35
CA PRO A 50 -1.79 8.10 -0.49
C PRO A 50 -2.33 9.17 0.45
N SER A 51 -2.51 8.85 1.73
CA SER A 51 -2.93 9.83 2.73
C SER A 51 -2.22 9.64 4.06
N SER A 52 -2.12 10.72 4.83
CA SER A 52 -1.50 10.73 6.15
C SER A 52 -2.41 10.21 7.28
N LYS A 53 -3.52 9.54 6.92
CA LYS A 53 -4.58 9.13 7.87
C LYS A 53 -4.34 7.77 8.53
N VAL A 54 -3.27 7.06 8.15
CA VAL A 54 -2.91 5.78 8.76
C VAL A 54 -1.87 6.03 9.83
N ASN A 55 -2.12 5.54 11.05
CA ASN A 55 -1.16 5.60 12.13
C ASN A 55 -0.32 4.31 12.20
N MET A 56 0.77 4.35 12.96
CA MET A 56 1.66 3.22 13.19
C MET A 56 0.93 2.00 13.72
N TRP A 57 0.00 2.17 14.68
CA TRP A 57 -0.77 1.06 15.25
C TRP A 57 -1.72 0.38 14.24
N ASP A 58 -2.15 1.09 13.20
CA ASP A 58 -3.00 0.51 12.16
C ASP A 58 -2.21 -0.44 11.23
N SER A 59 -0.88 -0.31 11.19
CA SER A 59 0.00 -0.98 10.23
C SER A 59 1.04 -1.90 10.86
N CYS A 60 1.46 -1.70 12.11
CA CYS A 60 2.56 -2.47 12.70
C CYS A 60 2.28 -3.99 12.76
N GLY A 61 1.10 -4.39 13.25
CA GLY A 61 0.68 -5.79 13.26
C GLY A 61 0.51 -6.36 11.84
N PRO A 62 -0.26 -5.68 10.96
CA PRO A 62 -0.41 -6.10 9.56
C PRO A 62 0.90 -6.20 8.77
N ALA A 63 1.86 -5.29 9.01
CA ALA A 63 3.18 -5.31 8.39
C ALA A 63 3.96 -6.56 8.81
N ALA A 64 3.98 -6.89 10.10
CA ALA A 64 4.64 -8.10 10.59
C ALA A 64 4.07 -9.38 9.95
N ILE A 65 2.73 -9.48 9.87
CA ILE A 65 2.05 -10.62 9.23
C ILE A 65 2.40 -10.68 7.74
N LEU A 66 2.32 -9.55 7.04
CA LEU A 66 2.61 -9.47 5.62
C LEU A 66 4.06 -9.85 5.32
N THR A 67 5.01 -9.34 6.09
CA THR A 67 6.43 -9.69 5.96
C THR A 67 6.67 -11.18 6.21
N ALA A 68 6.04 -11.78 7.22
CA ALA A 68 6.13 -13.22 7.45
C ALA A 68 5.59 -14.05 6.27
N ALA A 69 4.63 -13.51 5.52
CA ALA A 69 4.10 -14.11 4.29
C ALA A 69 4.94 -13.79 3.02
N GLY A 70 6.08 -13.11 3.15
CA GLY A 70 6.94 -12.71 2.01
C GLY A 70 6.47 -11.46 1.26
N GLY A 71 5.53 -10.70 1.85
CA GLY A 71 5.13 -9.39 1.36
C GLY A 71 6.03 -8.27 1.88
N VAL A 72 5.81 -7.06 1.35
CA VAL A 72 6.59 -5.86 1.69
C VAL A 72 5.65 -4.70 1.96
N MET A 73 5.97 -3.87 2.95
CA MET A 73 5.24 -2.65 3.28
C MET A 73 6.21 -1.48 3.48
N THR A 74 5.96 -0.38 2.79
CA THR A 74 6.80 0.84 2.77
C THR A 74 5.92 2.09 2.70
N ASP A 75 6.55 3.25 2.69
CA ASP A 75 5.88 4.48 2.23
C ASP A 75 5.74 4.53 0.69
N LEU A 76 5.17 5.62 0.16
CA LEU A 76 5.01 5.83 -1.30
C LEU A 76 6.34 5.98 -2.06
N ARG A 77 7.45 6.23 -1.36
CA ARG A 77 8.79 6.37 -1.95
C ARG A 77 9.56 5.05 -1.97
N GLY A 78 9.03 4.02 -1.31
CA GLY A 78 9.69 2.73 -1.14
C GLY A 78 10.58 2.65 0.10
N GLU A 79 10.51 3.65 0.99
CA GLU A 79 11.30 3.67 2.20
C GLU A 79 10.64 2.82 3.31
N PRO A 80 11.43 2.13 4.14
CA PRO A 80 10.90 1.36 5.26
C PRO A 80 10.10 2.22 6.23
N LEU A 81 8.99 1.67 6.74
CA LEU A 81 8.19 2.35 7.75
C LEU A 81 8.96 2.42 9.08
N ASN A 82 9.05 3.62 9.66
CA ASN A 82 9.69 3.84 10.94
C ASN A 82 8.65 3.78 12.08
N TYR A 83 8.66 2.72 12.87
CA TYR A 83 7.73 2.53 13.99
C TYR A 83 8.22 3.10 15.34
N THR A 84 9.40 3.73 15.38
CA THR A 84 10.00 4.25 16.62
C THR A 84 9.97 5.79 16.70
N ALA A 85 9.42 6.46 15.69
CA ALA A 85 9.36 7.93 15.67
C ALA A 85 8.29 8.47 16.63
N VAL A 86 8.48 9.72 17.07
CA VAL A 86 7.49 10.45 17.88
C VAL A 86 6.24 10.79 17.07
N GLU A 87 6.42 11.10 15.78
CA GLU A 87 5.30 11.22 14.85
C GLU A 87 4.72 9.84 14.61
N VAL A 88 3.45 9.64 14.95
CA VAL A 88 2.77 8.34 14.86
C VAL A 88 2.06 8.11 13.52
N ARG A 89 1.91 9.15 12.70
CA ARG A 89 1.26 9.06 11.39
C ARG A 89 2.25 8.74 10.30
N HIS A 90 1.83 7.90 9.35
CA HIS A 90 2.57 7.67 8.10
C HIS A 90 2.37 8.85 7.15
N ARG A 91 3.15 9.92 7.37
CA ARG A 91 3.08 11.17 6.59
C ARG A 91 3.43 10.98 5.11
N GLN A 92 4.15 9.92 4.76
CA GLN A 92 4.57 9.60 3.40
C GLN A 92 3.63 8.58 2.73
N GLY A 93 2.47 8.32 3.33
CA GLY A 93 1.51 7.33 2.85
C GLY A 93 1.98 5.91 3.10
N LEU A 94 1.28 4.95 2.51
CA LEU A 94 1.54 3.53 2.75
C LEU A 94 1.33 2.72 1.47
N VAL A 95 2.27 1.82 1.19
CA VAL A 95 2.19 0.83 0.11
C VAL A 95 2.44 -0.55 0.71
N ALA A 96 1.58 -1.50 0.42
CA ALA A 96 1.76 -2.91 0.76
C ALA A 96 1.60 -3.76 -0.50
N THR A 97 2.49 -4.73 -0.71
CA THR A 97 2.45 -5.58 -1.90
C THR A 97 2.89 -7.01 -1.60
N HIS A 98 2.61 -7.92 -2.53
CA HIS A 98 3.34 -9.17 -2.62
C HIS A 98 4.80 -8.86 -3.01
N GLY A 99 5.81 -9.39 -2.30
CA GLY A 99 7.18 -8.84 -2.31
C GLY A 99 7.81 -8.65 -3.70
N ARG A 100 7.64 -9.63 -4.60
CA ARG A 100 8.14 -9.57 -6.00
C ARG A 100 7.61 -8.40 -6.85
N LEU A 101 6.47 -7.80 -6.48
CA LEU A 101 5.87 -6.69 -7.22
C LEU A 101 6.27 -5.32 -6.66
N HIS A 102 6.92 -5.29 -5.50
CA HIS A 102 7.05 -4.07 -4.71
C HIS A 102 7.78 -2.96 -5.47
N GLU A 103 8.97 -3.28 -6.02
CA GLU A 103 9.78 -2.32 -6.76
C GLU A 103 9.04 -1.78 -7.99
N GLN A 104 8.37 -2.64 -8.77
CA GLN A 104 7.58 -2.23 -9.93
C GLN A 104 6.46 -1.26 -9.53
N VAL A 105 5.79 -1.52 -8.40
CA VAL A 105 4.72 -0.66 -7.89
C VAL A 105 5.27 0.69 -7.46
N ILE A 106 6.38 0.73 -6.72
CA ILE A 106 7.04 1.99 -6.32
C ILE A 106 7.47 2.80 -7.55
N GLN A 107 8.08 2.17 -8.55
CA GLN A 107 8.46 2.87 -9.78
C GLN A 107 7.23 3.43 -10.52
N ALA A 108 6.11 2.71 -10.56
CA ALA A 108 4.88 3.24 -11.15
C ALA A 108 4.34 4.46 -10.38
N ILE A 109 4.42 4.45 -9.04
CA ILE A 109 4.01 5.55 -8.18
C ILE A 109 4.89 6.79 -8.38
N LEU A 110 6.22 6.62 -8.41
CA LEU A 110 7.17 7.71 -8.57
C LEU A 110 7.03 8.41 -9.93
N ASN A 111 6.79 7.64 -11.00
CA ASN A 111 6.56 8.19 -12.34
C ASN A 111 5.30 9.07 -12.41
N GLU A 112 4.28 8.75 -11.62
CA GLU A 112 3.01 9.50 -11.59
C GLU A 112 2.98 10.64 -10.56
N HIS A 113 4.10 10.85 -9.84
CA HIS A 113 4.24 11.86 -8.79
C HIS A 113 3.08 11.82 -7.79
N VAL A 114 2.72 10.63 -7.29
CA VAL A 114 1.68 10.53 -6.26
C VAL A 114 2.17 11.18 -4.97
N THR A 115 1.46 12.18 -4.48
CA THR A 115 1.76 12.89 -3.23
C THR A 115 0.71 12.55 -2.20
N VAL A 116 1.11 12.61 -0.93
CA VAL A 116 0.20 12.38 0.19
C VAL A 116 -0.73 13.57 0.36
N GLU A 117 -2.03 13.31 0.49
CA GLU A 117 -3.07 14.28 0.86
C GLU A 117 -3.40 14.27 2.37
#